data_AF-A0A0N4YB06-F1
#
_entry.id   AF-A0A0N4YB06-F1
#
_cell.length_a   1.000
_cell.length_b   1.000
_cell.length_c   1.000
_cell.angle_alpha   90.00
_cell.angle_beta   90.00
_cell.angle_gamma   90.00
#
_symmetry.space_group_name_H-M   'P 1'
#
loop_
_entity.id
_entity.type
_entity.pdbx_description
1 polymer ?
#
loop_
_entity_poly.entity_id
_entity_poly.type
_entity_poly.pdbx_seq_one_letter_code
_entity_poly.pdbx_strand_id
1 'polypeptide(L)'
;MNRLDIVRTTLSRASPKRLVLAAASFVAVCFAFIRISSSRVSSTAEYEWMCDCVVDGVHHDFCYRLPHNEQIRGKPFKCSNAVYVKRLGLLPTADLRAEDHNASAEAIFIANVRSLWPQRKIIAFNLGLKHDSVARLRSLCHVELRAFPFHDFPDHVRSLFQYRWKPLIIAMMLLEYDAVWYMDTSVRWKRDRLHFVHNQTRHCKEEKEGKSEEIRNSTAIPMKDATCKKSSILLNVNTNHGVFPTTHPDVYMFLPTSMERLLKTLEYGATMMYVVRTSESIGILKWRSKLLEFLLIIENFCSQLHLLPTV
;
A
#
# COMPACT_ATOMS: atom_id res chain seq x y z
N MET A 1 -42.43 -41.70 -26.17
CA MET A 1 -41.45 -41.50 -27.26
C MET A 1 -40.17 -40.99 -26.66
N ASN A 2 -39.04 -41.57 -27.03
CA ASN A 2 -37.73 -41.18 -26.53
C ASN A 2 -37.15 -40.03 -27.37
N ARG A 3 -36.25 -39.20 -26.82
CA ARG A 3 -35.69 -38.05 -27.58
C ARG A 3 -34.96 -38.47 -28.86
N LEU A 4 -34.38 -39.68 -28.87
CA LEU A 4 -33.72 -40.28 -30.03
C LEU A 4 -34.68 -40.60 -31.19
N ASP A 5 -35.93 -40.99 -30.91
CA ASP A 5 -36.92 -41.37 -31.91
C ASP A 5 -37.36 -40.17 -32.76
N ILE A 6 -37.55 -39.03 -32.10
CA ILE A 6 -37.94 -37.76 -32.71
C ILE A 6 -36.87 -37.32 -33.71
N VAL A 7 -35.59 -37.34 -33.30
CA VAL A 7 -34.45 -36.99 -34.16
C VAL A 7 -34.36 -37.92 -35.38
N ARG A 8 -34.56 -39.23 -35.21
CA ARG A 8 -34.58 -40.21 -36.33
C ARG A 8 -35.68 -39.88 -37.35
N THR A 9 -36.90 -39.61 -36.88
CA THR A 9 -38.06 -39.33 -37.76
C THR A 9 -37.93 -37.98 -38.47
N THR A 10 -37.25 -37.01 -37.87
CA THR A 10 -37.00 -35.70 -38.51
C THR A 10 -35.89 -35.80 -39.56
N LEU A 11 -34.82 -36.56 -39.31
CA LEU A 11 -33.73 -36.76 -40.28
C LEU A 11 -34.19 -37.53 -41.53
N SER A 12 -35.05 -38.55 -41.39
CA SER A 12 -35.55 -39.34 -42.53
C SER A 12 -36.47 -38.57 -43.49
N ARG A 13 -36.99 -37.39 -43.08
CA ARG A 13 -37.80 -36.48 -43.90
C ARG A 13 -37.03 -35.25 -44.40
N ALA A 14 -35.76 -35.09 -44.05
CA ALA A 14 -34.95 -33.97 -44.53
C ALA A 14 -34.42 -34.24 -45.94
N SER A 15 -34.71 -33.35 -46.91
CA SER A 15 -34.12 -33.46 -48.24
C SER A 15 -32.60 -33.24 -48.19
N PRO A 16 -31.79 -33.85 -49.08
CA PRO A 16 -30.34 -33.77 -49.02
C PRO A 16 -29.79 -32.33 -48.97
N LYS A 17 -30.43 -31.41 -49.70
CA LYS A 17 -30.08 -29.98 -49.69
C LYS A 17 -30.23 -29.33 -48.30
N ARG A 18 -31.20 -29.75 -47.49
CA ARG A 18 -31.38 -29.27 -46.10
C ARG A 18 -30.33 -29.85 -45.15
N LEU A 19 -29.93 -31.12 -45.34
CA LEU A 19 -28.86 -31.73 -44.56
C LEU A 19 -27.51 -31.03 -44.79
N VAL A 20 -27.17 -30.74 -46.05
CA VAL A 20 -25.95 -30.01 -46.43
C VAL A 20 -25.96 -28.58 -45.84
N LEU A 21 -27.09 -27.87 -45.87
CA LEU A 21 -27.22 -26.54 -45.26
C LEU A 21 -26.99 -26.57 -43.74
N ALA A 22 -27.56 -27.57 -43.05
CA ALA A 22 -27.38 -27.74 -41.61
C ALA A 22 -25.93 -28.06 -41.23
N ALA A 23 -25.26 -28.94 -42.00
CA ALA A 23 -23.85 -29.27 -41.81
C ALA A 23 -22.94 -28.06 -42.07
N ALA A 24 -23.17 -27.31 -43.15
CA ALA A 24 -22.41 -26.09 -43.46
C ALA A 24 -22.58 -25.01 -42.38
N SER A 25 -23.80 -24.83 -41.86
CA SER A 25 -24.08 -23.92 -40.74
C SER A 25 -23.35 -24.34 -39.46
N PHE A 26 -23.40 -25.63 -39.11
CA PHE A 26 -22.69 -26.16 -37.94
C PHE A 26 -21.16 -25.97 -38.06
N VAL A 27 -20.58 -26.26 -39.23
CA VAL A 27 -19.15 -26.03 -39.51
C VAL A 27 -18.80 -24.54 -39.39
N ALA A 28 -19.61 -23.64 -39.94
CA ALA A 28 -19.40 -22.19 -39.81
C ALA A 28 -19.44 -21.72 -38.34
N VAL A 29 -20.39 -22.23 -37.54
CA VAL A 29 -20.47 -21.97 -36.10
C VAL A 29 -19.23 -22.51 -35.38
N CYS A 30 -18.77 -23.73 -35.67
CA CYS A 30 -17.53 -24.27 -35.10
C CYS A 30 -16.30 -23.42 -35.45
N PHE A 31 -16.14 -22.99 -36.71
CA PHE A 31 -15.05 -22.08 -37.10
C PHE A 31 -15.13 -20.71 -36.41
N ALA A 32 -16.33 -20.18 -36.19
CA ALA A 32 -16.52 -18.95 -35.40
C ALA A 32 -16.10 -19.14 -33.93
N PHE A 33 -16.54 -20.23 -33.28
CA PHE A 33 -16.12 -20.55 -31.91
C PHE A 33 -14.62 -20.80 -31.78
N ILE A 34 -13.98 -21.46 -32.76
CA ILE A 34 -12.53 -21.68 -32.80
C ILE A 34 -11.78 -20.34 -32.93
N ARG A 35 -12.23 -19.42 -33.80
CA ARG A 35 -11.66 -18.06 -33.87
C ARG A 35 -11.83 -17.28 -32.56
N ILE A 36 -13.00 -17.34 -31.93
CA ILE A 36 -13.30 -16.67 -30.65
C ILE A 36 -12.48 -17.26 -29.48
N SER A 37 -12.15 -18.56 -29.53
CA SER A 37 -11.26 -19.21 -28.57
C SER A 37 -9.80 -18.82 -28.80
N SER A 38 -9.34 -18.86 -30.06
CA SER A 38 -7.98 -18.46 -30.45
C SER A 38 -7.64 -17.02 -30.05
N SER A 39 -8.60 -16.08 -30.18
CA SER A 39 -8.39 -14.68 -29.81
C SER A 39 -8.31 -14.42 -28.30
N ARG A 40 -8.52 -15.43 -27.43
CA ARG A 40 -8.42 -15.27 -25.97
C ARG A 40 -7.07 -15.67 -25.36
N VAL A 41 -6.16 -16.27 -26.14
CA VAL A 41 -4.91 -16.83 -25.63
C VAL A 41 -3.74 -15.82 -25.64
N SER A 42 -3.87 -14.69 -26.34
CA SER A 42 -2.74 -13.76 -26.60
C SER A 42 -2.51 -12.67 -25.54
N SER A 43 -3.43 -12.42 -24.60
CA SER A 43 -3.42 -11.20 -23.75
C SER A 43 -2.74 -11.35 -22.39
N THR A 44 -2.29 -12.55 -22.02
CA THR A 44 -1.60 -12.79 -20.74
C THR A 44 -0.13 -12.37 -20.80
N ALA A 45 0.61 -12.88 -21.79
CA ALA A 45 2.06 -12.75 -21.95
C ALA A 45 2.51 -11.34 -22.38
N GLU A 46 1.80 -10.71 -23.33
CA GLU A 46 2.14 -9.36 -23.82
C GLU A 46 2.13 -8.31 -22.69
N TYR A 47 1.25 -8.48 -21.71
CA TYR A 47 1.17 -7.63 -20.52
C TYR A 47 2.23 -7.95 -19.45
N GLU A 48 2.78 -9.16 -19.44
CA GLU A 48 3.79 -9.58 -18.46
C GLU A 48 5.10 -8.81 -18.68
N TRP A 49 5.43 -8.56 -19.94
CA TRP A 49 6.53 -7.70 -20.39
C TRP A 49 6.32 -6.21 -20.04
N MET A 50 5.08 -5.78 -19.76
CA MET A 50 4.79 -4.42 -19.30
C MET A 50 4.90 -4.27 -17.77
N CYS A 51 4.80 -5.37 -17.02
CA CYS A 51 4.95 -5.40 -15.57
C CYS A 51 6.43 -5.47 -15.14
N ASP A 52 7.31 -5.92 -16.03
CA ASP A 52 8.73 -6.09 -15.74
C ASP A 52 9.54 -4.82 -16.06
N CYS A 53 10.47 -4.50 -15.18
CA CYS A 53 11.36 -3.34 -15.28
C CYS A 53 12.79 -3.74 -14.95
N VAL A 54 13.65 -3.76 -15.97
CA VAL A 54 15.08 -3.98 -15.81
C VAL A 54 15.74 -2.69 -15.29
N VAL A 55 16.37 -2.78 -14.12
CA VAL A 55 17.16 -1.70 -13.52
C VAL A 55 18.52 -2.28 -13.13
N ASP A 56 19.60 -1.68 -13.62
CA ASP A 56 20.99 -2.14 -13.39
C ASP A 56 21.21 -3.64 -13.73
N GLY A 57 20.42 -4.18 -14.68
CA GLY A 57 20.42 -5.61 -15.05
C GLY A 57 19.53 -6.52 -14.20
N VAL A 58 18.84 -5.99 -13.18
CA VAL A 58 17.93 -6.74 -12.31
C VAL A 58 16.47 -6.49 -12.71
N HIS A 59 15.71 -7.58 -12.85
CA HIS A 59 14.28 -7.56 -13.16
C HIS A 59 13.44 -7.20 -11.91
N HIS A 60 12.40 -6.39 -12.09
CA HIS A 60 11.57 -5.88 -10.99
C HIS A 60 10.10 -5.77 -11.37
N ASP A 61 9.20 -6.29 -10.52
CA ASP A 61 7.75 -6.16 -10.74
C ASP A 61 7.22 -4.75 -10.44
N PHE A 62 6.56 -4.17 -11.44
CA PHE A 62 5.87 -2.87 -11.47
C PHE A 62 4.35 -2.95 -11.58
N CYS A 63 3.76 -4.14 -11.56
CA CYS A 63 2.33 -4.37 -11.39
C CYS A 63 2.01 -4.80 -9.95
N TYR A 64 1.00 -4.19 -9.33
CA TYR A 64 0.48 -4.71 -8.06
C TYR A 64 -0.33 -5.98 -8.30
N ARG A 65 -0.13 -6.99 -7.45
CA ARG A 65 -0.92 -8.24 -7.43
C ARG A 65 -1.71 -8.28 -6.13
N LEU A 66 -3.00 -8.60 -6.19
CA LEU A 66 -3.84 -8.66 -4.99
C LEU A 66 -3.41 -9.82 -4.07
N PRO A 67 -2.99 -9.61 -2.81
CA PRO A 67 -2.42 -10.67 -1.95
C PRO A 67 -3.35 -11.83 -1.57
N HIS A 68 -4.63 -11.77 -1.96
CA HIS A 68 -5.62 -12.83 -1.78
C HIS A 68 -5.97 -13.57 -3.08
N ASN A 69 -5.52 -13.06 -4.23
CA ASN A 69 -5.65 -13.69 -5.54
C ASN A 69 -4.66 -13.04 -6.52
N GLU A 70 -3.44 -13.58 -6.62
CA GLU A 70 -2.35 -12.99 -7.40
C GLU A 70 -2.61 -12.92 -8.92
N GLN A 71 -3.62 -13.64 -9.41
CA GLN A 71 -4.11 -13.53 -10.80
C GLN A 71 -4.72 -12.14 -11.09
N ILE A 72 -5.16 -11.43 -10.05
CA ILE A 72 -5.70 -10.08 -10.16
C ILE A 72 -4.53 -9.09 -10.08
N ARG A 73 -4.02 -8.73 -11.26
CA ARG A 73 -2.96 -7.72 -11.49
C ARG A 73 -3.54 -6.35 -11.82
N GLY A 74 -2.89 -5.29 -11.34
CA GLY A 74 -3.15 -3.91 -11.74
C GLY A 74 -2.47 -3.51 -13.05
N LYS A 75 -2.79 -2.32 -13.54
CA LYS A 75 -2.02 -1.62 -14.58
C LYS A 75 -0.57 -1.42 -14.10
N PRO A 76 0.42 -1.53 -15.00
CA PRO A 76 1.82 -1.28 -14.66
C PRO A 76 2.05 0.19 -14.28
N PHE A 77 2.79 0.42 -13.21
CA PHE A 77 3.39 1.74 -12.94
C PHE A 77 4.54 2.00 -13.93
N LYS A 78 4.71 3.25 -14.38
CA LYS A 78 5.72 3.57 -15.41
C LYS A 78 7.14 3.19 -14.98
N CYS A 79 7.89 2.57 -15.89
CA CYS A 79 9.26 2.18 -15.64
C CYS A 79 10.21 3.36 -15.39
N SER A 80 9.90 4.55 -15.90
CA SER A 80 10.58 5.82 -15.55
C SER A 80 10.62 6.07 -14.03
N ASN A 81 9.60 5.61 -13.31
CA ASN A 81 9.49 5.84 -11.88
C ASN A 81 10.37 4.88 -11.07
N ALA A 82 11.03 3.92 -11.74
CA ALA A 82 12.06 3.11 -11.14
C ALA A 82 13.16 3.98 -10.51
N VAL A 83 13.56 5.10 -11.12
CA VAL A 83 14.60 6.01 -10.61
C VAL A 83 14.25 6.63 -9.25
N TYR A 84 12.96 6.82 -8.93
CA TYR A 84 12.53 7.39 -7.65
C TYR A 84 12.22 6.32 -6.60
N VAL A 85 11.69 5.17 -7.03
CA VAL A 85 11.64 3.98 -6.18
C VAL A 85 13.05 3.67 -5.72
N LYS A 86 14.01 3.65 -6.66
CA LYS A 86 15.46 3.60 -6.45
C LYS A 86 15.87 4.46 -5.25
N ARG A 87 15.81 5.80 -5.35
CA ARG A 87 16.59 6.72 -4.48
C ARG A 87 16.46 6.52 -2.96
N LEU A 88 15.36 5.94 -2.50
CA LEU A 88 14.99 5.64 -1.10
C LEU A 88 15.79 4.50 -0.43
N GLY A 89 17.07 4.31 -0.76
CA GLY A 89 17.83 3.11 -0.36
C GLY A 89 17.26 1.82 -0.95
N LEU A 90 16.55 1.99 -2.06
CA LEU A 90 16.38 0.99 -3.10
C LEU A 90 17.34 1.38 -4.30
N LEU A 91 18.39 2.23 -4.03
CA LEU A 91 19.54 2.86 -4.80
C LEU A 91 19.49 4.40 -5.25
N PRO A 92 20.48 5.30 -4.99
CA PRO A 92 20.51 6.82 -5.11
C PRO A 92 20.59 7.49 -6.53
N THR A 93 20.61 8.82 -6.86
CA THR A 93 20.29 10.23 -6.34
C THR A 93 20.16 11.23 -7.56
N ALA A 94 19.89 12.58 -7.68
CA ALA A 94 19.46 13.85 -6.95
C ALA A 94 18.62 14.76 -7.95
N ASP A 95 18.31 16.11 -7.93
CA ASP A 95 18.36 17.35 -7.05
C ASP A 95 17.12 18.33 -7.47
N LEU A 96 16.41 19.38 -6.92
CA LEU A 96 16.19 20.43 -5.81
C LEU A 96 14.64 20.77 -5.67
N ARG A 97 13.86 21.44 -4.76
CA ARG A 97 13.82 22.29 -3.48
C ARG A 97 12.35 22.39 -2.86
N ALA A 98 11.98 23.28 -1.88
CA ALA A 98 10.62 23.48 -1.20
C ALA A 98 10.44 24.79 -0.32
N GLU A 99 9.29 25.01 0.39
CA GLU A 99 8.91 26.09 1.41
C GLU A 99 7.47 25.80 2.01
N ASP A 100 6.82 26.40 3.06
CA ASP A 100 7.10 27.25 4.27
C ASP A 100 5.88 27.28 5.29
N HIS A 101 6.08 27.53 6.62
CA HIS A 101 5.03 27.87 7.66
C HIS A 101 5.63 28.55 8.94
N ASN A 102 4.81 29.22 9.79
CA ASN A 102 5.27 30.11 10.89
C ASN A 102 4.82 29.71 12.32
N ALA A 103 5.60 30.05 13.35
CA ALA A 103 5.40 29.72 14.79
C ALA A 103 5.25 28.20 15.08
N SER A 104 6.38 27.53 15.30
CA SER A 104 6.54 26.09 15.07
C SER A 104 5.72 25.14 15.94
N ALA A 105 4.84 24.37 15.29
CA ALA A 105 4.19 23.19 15.87
C ALA A 105 5.23 22.13 16.30
N GLU A 106 6.41 22.10 15.67
CA GLU A 106 7.57 21.29 16.08
C GLU A 106 7.94 21.50 17.55
N ALA A 107 7.94 22.74 18.04
CA ALA A 107 8.37 23.05 19.41
C ALA A 107 7.41 22.47 20.46
N ILE A 108 6.10 22.58 20.20
CA ILE A 108 5.04 22.02 21.07
C ILE A 108 5.07 20.48 21.01
N PHE A 109 5.30 19.91 19.83
CA PHE A 109 5.47 18.47 19.65
C PHE A 109 6.70 17.94 20.43
N ILE A 110 7.86 18.59 20.30
CA ILE A 110 9.08 18.17 21.00
C ILE A 110 8.90 18.29 22.51
N ALA A 111 8.30 19.36 23.03
CA ALA A 111 7.99 19.47 24.46
C ALA A 111 7.08 18.34 24.97
N ASN A 112 6.07 17.95 24.17
CA ASN A 112 5.16 16.84 24.49
C ASN A 112 5.84 15.46 24.43
N VAL A 113 6.76 15.23 23.50
CA VAL A 113 7.57 13.99 23.45
C VAL A 113 8.56 13.95 24.62
N ARG A 114 9.17 15.09 24.97
CA ARG A 114 10.16 15.19 26.06
C ARG A 114 9.56 14.99 27.45
N SER A 115 8.30 15.37 27.70
CA SER A 115 7.66 15.17 29.01
C SER A 115 7.32 13.70 29.32
N LEU A 116 7.25 12.84 28.29
CA LEU A 116 7.10 11.38 28.45
C LEU A 116 8.44 10.64 28.29
N TRP A 117 9.29 11.09 27.37
CA TRP A 117 10.51 10.39 26.97
C TRP A 117 11.71 11.34 26.80
N PRO A 118 12.23 11.93 27.89
CA PRO A 118 13.21 13.02 27.84
C PRO A 118 14.49 12.67 27.06
N GLN A 119 14.90 11.41 27.05
CA GLN A 119 16.15 10.94 26.42
C GLN A 119 15.99 10.30 25.03
N ARG A 120 14.80 10.29 24.41
CA ARG A 120 14.65 9.70 23.06
C ARG A 120 15.20 10.61 21.97
N LYS A 121 15.92 10.05 21.01
CA LYS A 121 16.32 10.76 19.78
C LYS A 121 15.07 11.12 18.97
N ILE A 122 14.96 12.37 18.54
CA ILE A 122 13.94 12.85 17.60
C ILE A 122 14.68 13.23 16.31
N ILE A 123 14.25 12.71 15.16
CA ILE A 123 14.78 13.11 13.85
C ILE A 123 13.71 13.98 13.19
N ALA A 124 14.02 15.27 13.04
CA ALA A 124 13.15 16.24 12.39
C ALA A 124 13.58 16.41 10.94
N PHE A 125 12.65 16.28 9.99
CA PHE A 125 12.89 16.59 8.59
C PHE A 125 12.50 18.04 8.30
N ASN A 126 13.48 18.82 7.87
CA ASN A 126 13.27 20.14 7.27
C ASN A 126 12.65 19.95 5.88
N LEU A 127 11.38 20.32 5.77
CA LEU A 127 10.56 20.27 4.56
C LEU A 127 10.42 21.65 3.87
N GLY A 128 11.20 22.66 4.31
CA GLY A 128 11.00 24.08 3.96
C GLY A 128 10.84 24.99 5.18
N LEU A 129 11.42 24.64 6.33
CA LEU A 129 11.36 25.39 7.58
C LEU A 129 12.18 26.69 7.52
N LYS A 130 11.65 27.76 8.11
CA LYS A 130 12.34 29.05 8.26
C LYS A 130 13.67 28.92 8.99
N HIS A 131 14.59 29.84 8.69
CA HIS A 131 15.91 29.91 9.30
C HIS A 131 15.86 29.86 10.85
N ASP A 132 14.90 30.55 11.47
CA ASP A 132 14.79 30.58 12.94
C ASP A 132 14.27 29.26 13.54
N SER A 133 13.37 28.56 12.84
CA SER A 133 12.99 27.19 13.20
C SER A 133 14.16 26.23 13.01
N VAL A 134 14.94 26.37 11.93
CA VAL A 134 16.15 25.59 11.68
C VAL A 134 17.21 25.80 12.78
N ALA A 135 17.46 27.05 13.16
CA ALA A 135 18.39 27.39 14.24
C ALA A 135 17.90 26.88 15.60
N ARG A 136 16.61 27.07 15.92
CA ARG A 136 15.98 26.57 17.16
C ARG A 136 16.00 25.04 17.25
N LEU A 137 15.70 24.32 16.17
CA LEU A 137 15.70 22.86 16.18
C LEU A 137 17.10 22.27 16.30
N ARG A 138 18.12 22.95 15.73
CA ARG A 138 19.54 22.56 15.86
C ARG A 138 20.13 22.75 17.25
N SER A 139 19.57 23.63 18.09
CA SER A 139 20.04 23.85 19.46
C SER A 139 19.35 22.98 20.52
N LEU A 140 18.40 22.12 20.13
CA LEU A 140 17.68 21.24 21.06
C LEU A 140 18.39 19.89 21.26
N CYS A 141 18.68 19.56 22.52
CA CYS A 141 19.30 18.28 22.88
C CYS A 141 18.47 17.07 22.38
N HIS A 142 19.17 16.07 21.85
CA HIS A 142 18.60 14.84 21.27
C HIS A 142 17.60 15.09 20.13
N VAL A 143 17.68 16.23 19.43
CA VAL A 143 16.99 16.51 18.17
C VAL A 143 18.03 16.54 17.05
N GLU A 144 17.83 15.77 15.99
CA GLU A 144 18.65 15.81 14.78
C GLU A 144 17.82 16.41 13.64
N LEU A 145 18.25 17.54 13.08
CA LEU A 145 17.56 18.21 11.98
C LEU A 145 18.21 17.83 10.63
N ARG A 146 17.47 17.12 9.79
CA ARG A 146 17.89 16.69 8.46
C ARG A 146 17.17 17.47 7.37
N ALA A 147 17.84 17.78 6.26
CA ALA A 147 17.11 18.23 5.06
C ALA A 147 16.36 17.04 4.47
N PHE A 148 15.09 17.22 4.06
CA PHE A 148 14.45 16.25 3.18
C PHE A 148 14.97 16.49 1.76
N PRO A 149 15.57 15.50 1.09
CA PRO A 149 16.02 15.64 -0.28
C PRO A 149 14.81 15.50 -1.20
N PHE A 150 13.89 16.48 -1.22
CA PHE A 150 12.87 16.61 -2.28
C PHE A 150 13.47 16.46 -3.66
N HIS A 151 14.70 16.92 -3.72
CA HIS A 151 15.64 16.91 -4.80
C HIS A 151 15.78 15.52 -5.45
N ASP A 152 15.71 14.44 -4.68
CA ASP A 152 15.75 13.07 -5.18
C ASP A 152 14.46 12.63 -5.88
N PHE A 153 13.41 13.45 -5.86
CA PHE A 153 12.05 13.02 -6.20
C PHE A 153 11.42 13.92 -7.27
N PRO A 154 10.34 13.44 -7.94
CA PRO A 154 9.62 14.24 -8.92
C PRO A 154 9.05 15.52 -8.31
N ASP A 155 8.85 16.56 -9.11
CA ASP A 155 8.38 17.86 -8.61
C ASP A 155 7.04 17.79 -7.86
N HIS A 156 6.17 16.83 -8.19
CA HIS A 156 4.92 16.60 -7.46
C HIS A 156 5.10 16.22 -5.97
N VAL A 157 6.29 15.76 -5.57
CA VAL A 157 6.63 15.46 -4.16
C VAL A 157 6.93 16.73 -3.36
N ARG A 158 7.32 17.83 -4.02
CA ARG A 158 7.57 19.15 -3.40
C ARG A 158 6.30 19.80 -2.87
N SER A 159 5.16 19.46 -3.44
CA SER A 159 3.85 19.97 -3.04
C SER A 159 3.48 19.37 -1.67
N LEU A 160 3.76 20.10 -0.58
CA LEU A 160 3.66 19.58 0.79
C LEU A 160 2.27 19.08 1.15
N PHE A 161 1.23 19.78 0.65
CA PHE A 161 -0.19 19.42 0.72
C PHE A 161 -0.52 18.08 0.04
N GLN A 162 0.40 17.46 -0.69
CA GLN A 162 0.21 16.11 -1.23
C GLN A 162 0.68 15.02 -0.27
N TYR A 163 1.38 15.39 0.81
CA TYR A 163 1.88 14.49 1.87
C TYR A 163 2.71 13.29 1.35
N ARG A 164 3.12 13.38 0.08
CA ARG A 164 3.90 12.40 -0.69
C ARG A 164 5.25 12.10 -0.06
N TRP A 165 5.82 13.07 0.62
CA TRP A 165 7.06 12.97 1.39
C TRP A 165 6.94 12.06 2.63
N LYS A 166 5.74 11.81 3.20
CA LYS A 166 5.55 10.97 4.40
C LYS A 166 6.08 9.53 4.25
N PRO A 167 5.64 8.72 3.26
CA PRO A 167 6.20 7.37 3.05
C PRO A 167 7.69 7.39 2.69
N LEU A 168 8.19 8.48 2.09
CA LEU A 168 9.60 8.62 1.70
C LEU A 168 10.51 8.82 2.92
N ILE A 169 10.10 9.69 3.86
CA ILE A 169 10.77 9.80 5.18
C ILE A 169 10.84 8.44 5.86
N ILE A 170 9.73 7.69 5.88
CA ILE A 170 9.67 6.39 6.57
C ILE A 170 10.60 5.38 5.90
N ALA A 171 10.61 5.31 4.56
CA ALA A 171 11.51 4.45 3.81
C ALA A 171 12.98 4.77 4.10
N MET A 172 13.36 6.06 4.08
CA MET A 172 14.73 6.50 4.42
C MET A 172 15.11 6.17 5.86
N MET A 173 14.24 6.43 6.84
CA MET A 173 14.54 6.12 8.26
C MET A 173 14.66 4.62 8.50
N LEU A 174 13.92 3.79 7.76
CA LEU A 174 14.05 2.34 7.83
C LEU A 174 15.37 1.83 7.23
N LEU A 175 16.16 2.63 6.50
CA LEU A 175 17.52 2.24 6.09
C LEU A 175 18.52 2.26 7.25
N GLU A 176 18.29 3.15 8.21
CA GLU A 176 19.18 3.38 9.37
C GLU A 176 18.68 2.70 10.65
N TYR A 177 17.38 2.38 10.74
CA TYR A 177 16.75 1.89 11.96
C TYR A 177 15.79 0.73 11.69
N ASP A 178 15.94 -0.37 12.43
CA ASP A 178 15.07 -1.55 12.32
C ASP A 178 13.61 -1.28 12.69
N ALA A 179 13.33 -0.21 13.44
CA ALA A 179 11.97 0.24 13.68
C ALA A 179 11.92 1.75 13.91
N VAL A 180 10.88 2.39 13.37
CA VAL A 180 10.71 3.86 13.35
C VAL A 180 9.31 4.24 13.85
N TRP A 181 9.26 5.36 14.57
CA TRP A 181 8.01 6.05 14.91
C TRP A 181 7.90 7.28 14.02
N TYR A 182 6.94 7.28 13.09
CA TYR A 182 6.53 8.46 12.34
C TYR A 182 5.41 9.17 13.09
N MET A 183 5.52 10.50 13.22
CA MET A 183 4.51 11.36 13.84
C MET A 183 4.48 12.72 13.14
N ASP A 184 3.28 13.22 12.85
CA ASP A 184 3.09 14.62 12.47
C ASP A 184 3.28 15.55 13.68
N THR A 185 3.68 16.79 13.43
CA THR A 185 3.88 17.84 14.46
C THR A 185 2.58 18.28 15.16
N SER A 186 1.42 17.80 14.68
CA SER A 186 0.11 17.93 15.32
C SER A 186 -0.17 16.88 16.40
N VAL A 187 0.55 15.76 16.43
CA VAL A 187 0.30 14.64 17.37
C VAL A 187 0.56 15.07 18.81
N ARG A 188 -0.34 14.72 19.74
CA ARG A 188 -0.19 15.00 21.17
C ARG A 188 -0.41 13.73 22.01
N TRP A 189 0.67 13.17 22.53
CA TRP A 189 0.62 12.05 23.46
C TRP A 189 0.17 12.51 24.85
N LYS A 190 -0.75 11.75 25.46
CA LYS A 190 -1.29 12.05 26.80
C LYS A 190 -0.67 11.21 27.92
N ARG A 191 -0.10 10.03 27.59
CA ARG A 191 0.50 9.03 28.50
C ARG A 191 1.47 8.17 27.70
N ASP A 192 2.49 7.59 28.36
CA ASP A 192 3.28 6.52 27.73
C ASP A 192 2.43 5.26 27.55
N ARG A 193 2.40 4.72 26.32
CA ARG A 193 1.87 3.39 25.98
C ARG A 193 2.74 2.64 24.95
N LEU A 194 4.03 2.96 24.84
CA LEU A 194 4.94 2.31 23.88
C LEU A 194 4.98 0.79 24.07
N HIS A 195 4.95 0.30 25.32
CA HIS A 195 4.94 -1.14 25.60
C HIS A 195 3.78 -1.86 24.90
N PHE A 196 2.59 -1.24 24.83
CA PHE A 196 1.41 -1.84 24.22
C PHE A 196 1.63 -2.01 22.73
N VAL A 197 2.06 -0.94 22.05
CA VAL A 197 2.31 -0.93 20.60
C VAL A 197 3.46 -1.88 20.22
N HIS A 198 4.52 -1.92 21.02
CA HIS A 198 5.63 -2.87 20.85
C HIS A 198 5.19 -4.32 21.10
N ASN A 199 4.22 -4.58 21.98
CA ASN A 199 3.64 -5.92 22.13
C ASN A 199 2.80 -6.34 20.91
N GLN A 200 2.15 -5.38 20.25
CA GLN A 200 1.41 -5.63 19.00
C GLN A 200 2.31 -5.92 17.78
N THR A 201 3.61 -5.54 17.78
CA THR A 201 4.55 -5.88 16.69
C THR A 201 5.52 -7.01 17.00
N ARG A 202 5.82 -7.27 18.29
CA ARG A 202 6.65 -8.41 18.73
C ARG A 202 6.09 -9.69 18.14
N HIS A 203 6.75 -10.21 17.11
CA HIS A 203 6.44 -11.50 16.50
C HIS A 203 6.31 -12.52 17.63
N CYS A 204 5.31 -13.39 17.57
CA CYS A 204 5.17 -14.42 18.58
C CYS A 204 6.42 -15.31 18.53
N LYS A 205 7.27 -15.20 19.55
CA LYS A 205 8.26 -16.24 19.80
C LYS A 205 7.46 -17.52 20.02
N GLU A 206 7.79 -18.56 19.28
CA GLU A 206 7.36 -19.91 19.64
C GLU A 206 7.88 -20.19 21.06
N GLU A 207 7.08 -20.84 21.90
CA GLU A 207 7.54 -21.36 23.19
C GLU A 207 8.39 -22.62 22.95
N LYS A 208 9.58 -22.40 22.39
CA LYS A 208 10.65 -23.37 22.27
C LYS A 208 11.80 -22.92 23.14
N GLU A 209 11.74 -23.27 24.42
CA GLU A 209 12.82 -23.99 25.11
C GLU A 209 12.46 -24.32 26.58
N GLY A 210 12.17 -25.60 26.82
CA GLY A 210 12.53 -26.32 28.04
C GLY A 210 11.83 -25.98 29.36
N LYS A 211 10.84 -26.82 29.73
CA LYS A 211 10.92 -27.56 31.00
C LYS A 211 10.04 -28.82 31.02
N SER A 212 10.68 -29.92 31.42
CA SER A 212 10.18 -31.17 32.03
C SER A 212 8.74 -31.64 31.78
N GLU A 213 8.63 -32.93 31.43
CA GLU A 213 7.45 -33.76 31.68
C GLU A 213 6.99 -33.62 33.15
N GLU A 214 5.70 -33.38 33.40
CA GLU A 214 4.90 -34.28 34.26
C GLU A 214 3.39 -34.01 34.23
N ILE A 215 2.64 -35.05 34.63
CA ILE A 215 1.23 -35.08 35.08
C ILE A 215 0.14 -34.76 34.03
N ARG A 216 -0.78 -35.73 33.93
CA ARG A 216 -1.98 -35.74 33.05
C ARG A 216 -3.17 -34.99 33.70
N ASN A 217 -4.28 -34.97 32.97
CA ASN A 217 -5.65 -34.69 33.42
C ASN A 217 -6.07 -33.21 33.48
N SER A 218 -6.28 -32.63 32.29
CA SER A 218 -7.42 -31.73 32.07
C SER A 218 -7.92 -31.89 30.63
N THR A 219 -9.23 -32.04 30.45
CA THR A 219 -9.89 -32.06 29.14
C THR A 219 -10.00 -30.64 28.56
N ALA A 220 -8.85 -29.99 28.37
CA ALA A 220 -8.74 -28.79 27.58
C ALA A 220 -8.83 -29.17 26.09
N ILE A 221 -9.87 -28.66 25.40
CA ILE A 221 -9.92 -28.70 23.93
C ILE A 221 -8.65 -28.02 23.42
N PRO A 222 -7.87 -28.63 22.51
CA PRO A 222 -6.69 -27.98 21.95
C PRO A 222 -7.15 -26.78 21.14
N MET A 223 -7.09 -25.59 21.75
CA MET A 223 -7.42 -24.35 21.08
C MET A 223 -6.40 -24.14 19.97
N LYS A 224 -6.83 -24.35 18.73
CA LYS A 224 -6.07 -23.94 17.54
C LYS A 224 -5.97 -22.42 17.56
N ASP A 225 -4.96 -21.89 18.25
CA ASP A 225 -4.65 -20.47 18.27
C ASP A 225 -4.06 -20.08 16.91
N ALA A 226 -4.97 -19.86 15.97
CA ALA A 226 -4.67 -19.81 14.56
C ALA A 226 -4.15 -18.43 14.19
N THR A 227 -2.89 -18.39 13.75
CA THR A 227 -2.24 -17.26 13.08
C THR A 227 -1.97 -16.03 13.95
N CYS A 228 -0.81 -16.02 14.62
CA CYS A 228 -0.18 -14.78 15.12
C CYS A 228 0.29 -13.89 13.94
N LYS A 229 -0.66 -13.26 13.24
CA LYS A 229 -0.41 -12.27 12.19
C LYS A 229 -0.37 -10.86 12.79
N LYS A 230 0.77 -10.53 13.37
CA LYS A 230 1.08 -9.17 13.85
C LYS A 230 1.64 -8.34 12.69
N SER A 231 1.04 -7.19 12.42
CA SER A 231 1.43 -6.32 11.30
C SER A 231 2.78 -5.65 11.55
N SER A 232 3.63 -5.60 10.52
CA SER A 232 4.88 -4.81 10.53
C SER A 232 4.66 -3.29 10.45
N ILE A 233 3.44 -2.83 10.15
CA ILE A 233 3.00 -1.42 10.17
C ILE A 233 1.77 -1.29 11.07
N LEU A 234 1.85 -0.43 12.09
CA LEU A 234 0.72 -0.08 12.95
C LEU A 234 0.32 1.38 12.75
N LEU A 235 -0.91 1.59 12.28
CA LEU A 235 -1.56 2.89 12.15
C LEU A 235 -2.42 3.11 13.41
N ASN A 236 -2.17 4.18 14.17
CA ASN A 236 -2.68 4.29 15.55
C ASN A 236 -3.91 5.19 15.72
N VAL A 237 -4.46 5.72 14.63
CA VAL A 237 -5.58 6.68 14.64
C VAL A 237 -6.67 6.15 13.70
N ASN A 238 -7.81 5.70 14.23
CA ASN A 238 -9.00 5.39 13.43
C ASN A 238 -9.69 6.71 13.04
N THR A 239 -10.04 6.90 11.76
CA THR A 239 -10.72 8.13 11.30
C THR A 239 -12.25 8.05 11.42
N ASN A 240 -12.79 6.85 11.64
CA ASN A 240 -14.21 6.50 11.64
C ASN A 240 -14.93 6.68 10.29
N HIS A 241 -14.19 6.85 9.19
CA HIS A 241 -14.70 6.73 7.82
C HIS A 241 -13.94 5.65 7.04
N GLY A 242 -14.48 5.22 5.90
CA GLY A 242 -13.74 4.40 4.94
C GLY A 242 -12.98 5.26 3.93
N VAL A 243 -11.96 4.69 3.28
CA VAL A 243 -11.15 5.37 2.24
C VAL A 243 -11.75 5.25 0.83
N PHE A 244 -12.84 4.49 0.66
CA PHE A 244 -13.51 4.31 -0.63
C PHE A 244 -14.02 5.63 -1.26
N PRO A 245 -14.86 6.45 -0.58
CA PRO A 245 -15.45 7.64 -1.19
C PRO A 245 -14.43 8.75 -1.47
N THR A 246 -13.27 8.71 -0.81
CA THR A 246 -12.17 9.66 -1.01
C THR A 246 -11.17 9.20 -2.08
N THR A 247 -11.10 7.91 -2.43
CA THR A 247 -10.10 7.43 -3.40
C THR A 247 -10.56 7.56 -4.85
N HIS A 248 -9.77 8.27 -5.68
CA HIS A 248 -10.06 8.44 -7.11
C HIS A 248 -10.15 7.07 -7.83
N PRO A 249 -11.17 6.81 -8.67
CA PRO A 249 -11.43 5.48 -9.24
C PRO A 249 -10.24 4.85 -9.98
N ASP A 250 -9.42 5.65 -10.66
CA ASP A 250 -8.23 5.17 -11.38
C ASP A 250 -7.19 4.49 -10.46
N VAL A 251 -7.15 4.83 -9.16
CA VAL A 251 -6.26 4.17 -8.20
C VAL A 251 -6.53 2.66 -8.16
N TYR A 252 -7.78 2.23 -8.28
CA TYR A 252 -8.15 0.81 -8.31
C TYR A 252 -7.74 0.11 -9.61
N MET A 253 -7.41 0.85 -10.67
CA MET A 253 -6.83 0.27 -11.88
C MET A 253 -5.36 -0.11 -11.68
N PHE A 254 -4.61 0.64 -10.88
CA PHE A 254 -3.21 0.35 -10.54
C PHE A 254 -3.09 -0.58 -9.32
N LEU A 255 -3.95 -0.40 -8.31
CA LEU A 255 -4.07 -1.23 -7.12
C LEU A 255 -5.48 -1.88 -7.05
N PRO A 256 -5.73 -2.95 -7.83
CA PRO A 256 -6.98 -3.69 -7.71
C PRO A 256 -7.18 -4.23 -6.30
N THR A 257 -8.41 -4.11 -5.80
CA THR A 257 -8.78 -4.48 -4.43
C THR A 257 -10.15 -5.16 -4.39
N SER A 258 -10.43 -5.86 -3.29
CA SER A 258 -11.77 -6.39 -3.03
C SER A 258 -12.68 -5.24 -2.59
N MET A 259 -13.51 -4.75 -3.51
CA MET A 259 -14.44 -3.64 -3.24
C MET A 259 -15.37 -3.93 -2.06
N GLU A 260 -15.84 -5.18 -1.94
CA GLU A 260 -16.65 -5.64 -0.81
C GLU A 260 -15.93 -5.46 0.55
N ARG A 261 -14.63 -5.79 0.61
CA ARG A 261 -13.82 -5.59 1.82
C ARG A 261 -13.49 -4.13 2.05
N LEU A 262 -13.19 -3.38 0.99
CA LEU A 262 -12.88 -1.95 1.06
C LEU A 262 -14.05 -1.14 1.65
N LEU A 263 -15.27 -1.41 1.18
CA LEU A 263 -16.52 -0.79 1.69
C LEU A 263 -16.81 -1.15 3.16
N LYS A 264 -16.24 -2.26 3.66
CA LYS A 264 -16.36 -2.73 5.05
C LYS A 264 -15.17 -2.35 5.94
N THR A 265 -14.16 -1.65 5.40
CA THR A 265 -12.91 -1.34 6.12
C THR A 265 -12.87 0.14 6.50
N LEU A 266 -12.74 0.42 7.81
CA LEU A 266 -12.42 1.75 8.31
C LEU A 266 -10.97 2.12 8.00
N GLU A 267 -10.77 3.39 7.65
CA GLU A 267 -9.47 3.99 7.41
C GLU A 267 -8.76 4.29 8.73
N TYR A 268 -7.43 4.16 8.71
CA TYR A 268 -6.57 4.62 9.80
C TYR A 268 -5.65 5.72 9.28
N GLY A 269 -5.68 6.87 9.94
CA GLY A 269 -4.96 8.08 9.57
C GLY A 269 -3.43 7.91 9.65
N ALA A 270 -2.74 8.55 8.70
CA ALA A 270 -1.29 8.48 8.56
C ALA A 270 -0.51 9.34 9.59
N THR A 271 -1.21 10.06 10.48
CA THR A 271 -0.60 11.07 11.36
C THR A 271 0.32 10.48 12.43
N MET A 272 0.13 9.22 12.82
CA MET A 272 0.99 8.50 13.75
C MET A 272 1.11 7.01 13.39
N MET A 273 2.31 6.60 12.99
CA MET A 273 2.60 5.25 12.52
C MET A 273 3.84 4.68 13.23
N TYR A 274 3.78 3.42 13.63
CA TYR A 274 4.95 2.64 14.05
C TYR A 274 5.25 1.58 12.98
N VAL A 275 6.48 1.52 12.51
CA VAL A 275 6.88 0.63 11.41
C VAL A 275 8.15 -0.11 11.79
N VAL A 276 8.16 -1.43 11.59
CA VAL A 276 9.33 -2.31 11.75
C VAL A 276 9.83 -2.70 10.36
N ARG A 277 11.15 -2.70 10.12
CA ARG A 277 11.78 -3.09 8.84
C ARG A 277 11.60 -4.59 8.62
N THR A 278 10.72 -4.96 7.70
CA THR A 278 10.49 -6.35 7.26
C THR A 278 10.28 -6.37 5.75
N SER A 279 10.32 -7.56 5.13
CA SER A 279 9.94 -7.72 3.73
C SER A 279 8.49 -7.27 3.45
N GLU A 280 7.58 -7.47 4.40
CA GLU A 280 6.19 -6.99 4.36
C GLU A 280 6.12 -5.46 4.36
N SER A 281 6.73 -4.78 5.34
CA SER A 281 6.62 -3.31 5.45
C SER A 281 7.32 -2.59 4.30
N ILE A 282 8.48 -3.10 3.85
CA ILE A 282 9.17 -2.59 2.66
C ILE A 282 8.33 -2.85 1.40
N GLY A 283 7.63 -3.99 1.30
CA GLY A 283 6.67 -4.27 0.24
C GLY A 283 5.50 -3.29 0.22
N ILE A 284 4.89 -3.01 1.38
CA ILE A 284 3.80 -2.04 1.52
C ILE A 284 4.28 -0.62 1.18
N LEU A 285 5.47 -0.23 1.65
CA LEU A 285 6.08 1.07 1.34
C LEU A 285 6.47 1.21 -0.14
N LYS A 286 6.95 0.16 -0.80
CA LYS A 286 7.17 0.12 -2.26
C LYS A 286 5.89 0.52 -3.01
N TRP A 287 4.75 -0.06 -2.67
CA TRP A 287 3.47 0.26 -3.34
C TRP A 287 2.94 1.63 -2.93
N ARG A 288 3.06 2.02 -1.65
CA ARG A 288 2.69 3.36 -1.16
C ARG A 288 3.55 4.48 -1.78
N SER A 289 4.77 4.17 -2.23
CA SER A 289 5.65 5.07 -2.97
C SER A 289 5.46 4.99 -4.49
N LYS A 290 5.00 3.86 -5.07
CA LYS A 290 4.58 3.84 -6.49
C LYS A 290 3.27 4.62 -6.72
N LEU A 291 2.40 4.66 -5.71
CA LEU A 291 1.22 5.53 -5.62
C LEU A 291 1.52 7.05 -5.63
N LEU A 292 2.78 7.48 -5.69
CA LEU A 292 3.16 8.89 -5.80
C LEU A 292 2.64 9.59 -7.06
N GLU A 293 2.24 8.86 -8.11
CA GLU A 293 1.53 9.44 -9.25
C GLU A 293 0.04 9.75 -8.97
N PHE A 294 -0.62 9.12 -7.98
CA PHE A 294 -2.10 9.10 -7.91
C PHE A 294 -2.77 9.35 -6.54
N LEU A 295 -2.21 8.97 -5.38
CA LEU A 295 -2.94 9.15 -4.11
C LEU A 295 -2.68 10.51 -3.44
N LEU A 296 -3.74 11.26 -3.15
CA LEU A 296 -3.71 12.63 -2.59
C LEU A 296 -5.07 13.01 -1.96
N ILE A 297 -5.76 12.11 -1.22
CA ILE A 297 -7.14 12.41 -0.78
C ILE A 297 -7.44 11.87 0.63
N ILE A 298 -6.77 12.43 1.64
CA ILE A 298 -7.18 12.32 3.05
C ILE A 298 -7.07 13.71 3.71
N GLU A 299 -5.85 14.22 3.88
CA GLU A 299 -5.59 15.38 4.76
C GLU A 299 -6.06 16.75 4.22
N ASN A 300 -6.18 16.95 2.90
CA ASN A 300 -6.62 18.25 2.34
C ASN A 300 -8.12 18.55 2.46
N PHE A 301 -8.98 17.54 2.60
CA PHE A 301 -10.42 17.75 2.45
C PHE A 301 -11.04 18.53 3.62
N CYS A 302 -10.45 18.46 4.82
CA CYS A 302 -10.85 19.30 5.95
C CYS A 302 -10.50 20.78 5.77
N SER A 303 -9.44 21.12 5.02
CA SER A 303 -9.02 22.52 4.83
C SER A 303 -9.88 23.29 3.82
N GLN A 304 -10.56 22.61 2.89
CA GLN A 304 -11.45 23.27 1.91
C GLN A 304 -12.90 23.43 2.38
N LEU A 305 -13.37 22.67 3.39
CA LEU A 305 -14.73 22.80 3.92
C LEU A 305 -14.97 24.13 4.67
N HIS A 306 -13.93 24.89 5.02
CA HIS A 306 -14.04 26.22 5.64
C HIS A 306 -14.24 27.37 4.64
N LEU A 307 -14.41 27.09 3.34
CA LEU A 307 -14.63 28.11 2.29
C LEU A 307 -15.98 28.01 1.57
N LEU A 308 -16.91 27.18 2.05
CA LEU A 308 -18.31 27.26 1.64
C LEU A 308 -19.06 28.28 2.53
N PRO A 309 -19.70 29.31 1.96
CA PRO A 309 -20.52 30.23 2.74
C PRO A 309 -21.76 29.52 3.28
N THR A 310 -22.20 29.91 4.47
CA THR A 310 -23.47 29.45 5.06
C THR A 310 -24.66 29.92 4.24
N VAL A 311 -25.51 28.98 3.85
CA VAL A 311 -26.87 29.16 3.33
C VAL A 311 -27.79 28.19 4.08
#